data_AF-A0A224VLI1-F1
#
_entry.id   AF-A0A224VLI1-F1
#
_cell.length_a   1.000
_cell.length_b   1.000
_cell.length_c   1.000
_cell.angle_alpha   90.00
_cell.angle_beta   90.00
_cell.angle_gamma   90.00
#
_symmetry.space_group_name_H-M   'P 1'
#
loop_
_entity.id
_entity.type
_entity.pdbx_description
1 polymer ?
#
loop_
_entity_poly.entity_id
_entity_poly.type
_entity_poly.pdbx_seq_one_letter_code
_entity_poly.pdbx_strand_id
1 'polypeptide(L)' 'MVKITDDYLNNKQAFTDAGIKVPTYDINQKTGATKWVHFGGGNLFRAFHAAIADRLLESGDLDSGIVVAETHDKDVVNDA' A
#
# COMPACT_ATOMS: atom_id res chain seq x y z
N MET A 1 8.93 -10.98 -15.88
CA MET A 1 9.37 -10.10 -14.78
C MET A 1 8.12 -9.44 -14.22
N VAL A 2 7.88 -9.55 -12.92
CA VAL A 2 6.73 -8.90 -12.27
C VAL A 2 7.01 -7.40 -12.12
N LYS A 3 5.99 -6.55 -12.27
CA LYS A 3 6.07 -5.13 -11.90
C LYS A 3 5.45 -4.96 -10.52
N ILE A 4 6.10 -4.25 -9.63
CA ILE A 4 5.62 -4.05 -8.25
C ILE A 4 4.57 -2.93 -8.24
N THR A 5 3.49 -3.15 -8.97
CA THR A 5 2.29 -2.30 -9.06
C THR A 5 1.08 -3.12 -8.61
N ASP A 6 -0.12 -2.79 -9.08
CA ASP A 6 -1.35 -3.56 -8.92
C ASP A 6 -1.45 -4.81 -9.82
N ASP A 7 -0.40 -5.13 -10.60
CA ASP A 7 -0.32 -6.34 -11.43
C ASP A 7 -0.58 -7.63 -10.64
N TYR A 8 -0.29 -7.63 -9.33
CA TYR A 8 -0.56 -8.77 -8.45
C TYR A 8 -2.04 -9.11 -8.35
N LEU A 9 -2.96 -8.16 -8.57
CA LEU A 9 -4.40 -8.41 -8.54
C LEU A 9 -4.81 -9.44 -9.59
N ASN A 10 -4.12 -9.47 -10.73
CA ASN A 10 -4.40 -10.37 -11.84
C ASN A 10 -3.44 -11.56 -11.91
N ASN A 11 -2.28 -11.50 -11.26
CA ASN A 11 -1.23 -12.50 -11.39
C ASN A 11 -0.47 -12.79 -10.07
N LYS A 12 -1.18 -13.09 -8.98
CA LYS A 12 -0.57 -13.40 -7.67
C LYS A 12 0.51 -14.49 -7.75
N GLN A 13 0.31 -15.52 -8.60
CA GLN A 13 1.25 -16.64 -8.69
C GLN A 13 2.64 -16.20 -9.14
N ALA A 14 2.75 -15.31 -10.14
CA ALA A 14 4.05 -14.84 -10.61
C ALA A 14 4.84 -14.07 -9.53
N PHE A 15 4.15 -13.41 -8.59
CA PHE A 15 4.79 -12.75 -7.44
C PHE A 15 5.26 -13.78 -6.41
N THR A 16 4.42 -14.78 -6.12
CA THR A 16 4.79 -15.90 -5.24
C THR A 16 6.02 -16.65 -5.77
N ASP A 17 6.06 -16.95 -7.07
CA ASP A 17 7.20 -17.62 -7.72
C ASP A 17 8.48 -16.76 -7.67
N ALA A 18 8.33 -15.44 -7.62
CA ALA A 18 9.43 -14.49 -7.42
C ALA A 18 9.81 -14.28 -5.94
N GLY A 19 9.15 -14.95 -5.00
CA GLY A 19 9.38 -14.80 -3.56
C GLY A 19 8.84 -13.50 -2.96
N ILE A 20 7.95 -12.81 -3.66
CA ILE A 20 7.37 -11.53 -3.24
C ILE A 20 6.00 -11.77 -2.61
N LYS A 21 5.83 -11.31 -1.38
CA LYS A 21 4.53 -11.31 -0.71
C LYS A 21 3.70 -10.14 -1.20
N VAL A 22 2.41 -10.40 -1.41
CA VAL A 22 1.43 -9.41 -1.87
C VAL A 22 0.24 -9.40 -0.92
N PRO A 23 -0.51 -8.29 -0.83
CA PRO A 23 -1.70 -8.22 -0.01
C PRO A 23 -2.71 -9.33 -0.29
N THR A 24 -3.31 -9.87 0.77
CA THR A 24 -4.38 -10.87 0.72
C THR A 24 -5.76 -10.24 0.84
N TYR A 25 -5.86 -9.05 1.45
CA TYR A 25 -7.10 -8.27 1.53
C TYR A 25 -7.49 -7.62 0.19
N ASP A 26 -8.78 -7.28 0.05
CA ASP A 26 -9.31 -6.56 -1.12
C ASP A 26 -8.96 -5.08 -1.05
N ILE A 27 -7.95 -4.64 -1.81
CA ILE A 27 -7.48 -3.26 -1.82
C ILE A 27 -8.56 -2.26 -2.24
N ASN A 28 -9.50 -2.64 -3.11
CA ASN A 28 -10.54 -1.74 -3.62
C ASN A 28 -11.56 -1.38 -2.53
N GLN A 29 -11.80 -2.29 -1.59
CA GLN A 29 -12.64 -2.00 -0.42
C GLN A 29 -11.96 -1.04 0.57
N LYS A 30 -10.63 -1.00 0.59
CA LYS A 30 -9.84 -0.21 1.56
C LYS A 30 -9.50 1.20 1.06
N THR A 31 -9.50 1.43 -0.25
CA THR A 31 -9.22 2.74 -0.88
C THR A 31 -10.42 3.69 -0.90
N GLY A 32 -11.65 3.21 -0.67
CA GLY A 32 -12.86 4.03 -0.64
C GLY A 32 -13.21 4.65 0.73
N ALA A 33 -12.64 4.13 1.82
CA ALA A 33 -12.91 4.58 3.18
C ALA A 33 -11.74 5.43 3.70
N THR A 34 -11.86 6.76 3.64
CA THR A 34 -10.80 7.64 4.18
C THR A 34 -11.02 7.89 5.66
N LYS A 35 -10.12 7.37 6.50
CA LYS A 35 -10.08 7.65 7.96
C LYS A 35 -8.75 8.23 8.42
N TRP A 36 -7.66 7.90 7.74
CA TRP A 36 -6.31 8.29 8.10
C TRP A 36 -5.68 9.13 6.99
N VAL A 37 -5.07 10.24 7.38
CA VAL A 37 -4.24 11.07 6.51
C VAL A 37 -2.84 11.19 7.10
N HIS A 38 -1.82 10.98 6.27
CA HIS A 38 -0.43 11.18 6.64
C HIS A 38 0.19 12.25 5.74
N PHE A 39 0.77 13.29 6.34
CA PHE A 39 1.49 14.33 5.60
C PHE A 39 2.93 13.90 5.39
N GLY A 40 3.35 13.76 4.13
CA GLY A 40 4.67 13.27 3.72
C GLY A 40 4.67 11.77 3.43
N GLY A 41 4.90 11.41 2.17
CA GLY A 41 4.89 10.02 1.66
C GLY A 41 6.25 9.33 1.61
N GLY A 42 7.28 9.91 2.23
CA GLY A 42 8.67 9.47 2.09
C GLY A 42 9.00 8.09 2.67
N ASN A 43 10.28 7.71 2.62
CA ASN A 43 10.74 6.36 2.98
C ASN A 43 10.36 5.92 4.40
N LEU A 44 10.37 6.82 5.38
CA LEU A 44 9.99 6.48 6.75
C LEU A 44 8.50 6.15 6.87
N PHE A 45 7.63 6.86 6.14
CA PHE A 45 6.22 6.50 6.08
C PHE A 45 6.04 5.09 5.50
N ARG A 46 6.68 4.82 4.36
CA ARG A 46 6.59 3.51 3.67
C ARG A 46 7.13 2.35 4.51
N ALA A 47 8.26 2.55 5.20
CA ALA A 47 8.92 1.50 5.97
C ALA A 47 8.26 1.21 7.32
N PHE A 48 7.58 2.18 7.93
CA PHE A 48 7.00 2.04 9.27
C PHE A 48 5.47 2.12 9.27
N HIS A 49 4.90 3.30 9.00
CA HIS A 49 3.45 3.50 9.11
C HIS A 49 2.66 2.67 8.11
N ALA A 50 3.08 2.66 6.83
CA ALA A 50 2.43 1.85 5.80
C ALA A 50 2.57 0.34 6.08
N ALA A 51 3.75 -0.11 6.53
CA ALA A 51 3.97 -1.50 6.89
C ALA A 51 3.14 -1.96 8.11
N ILE A 52 2.91 -1.08 9.09
CA ILE A 52 2.00 -1.37 10.22
C ILE A 52 0.55 -1.42 9.73
N ALA A 53 0.13 -0.47 8.91
CA ALA A 53 -1.23 -0.45 8.36
C ALA A 53 -1.52 -1.70 7.52
N ASP A 54 -0.58 -2.14 6.68
CA ASP A 54 -0.67 -3.38 5.91
C ASP A 54 -0.88 -4.59 6.83
N ARG A 55 -0.08 -4.75 7.89
CA ARG A 55 -0.27 -5.82 8.89
C ARG A 55 -1.63 -5.78 9.57
N LEU A 56 -2.12 -4.59 9.91
CA LEU A 56 -3.43 -4.45 10.55
C LEU A 56 -4.57 -4.77 9.56
N LEU A 57 -4.43 -4.40 8.29
CA LEU A 57 -5.39 -4.76 7.23
C LEU A 57 -5.42 -6.27 7.00
N GLU A 58 -4.26 -6.94 6.98
CA GLU A 58 -4.15 -8.40 6.90
C GLU A 58 -4.81 -9.10 8.09
N SER A 59 -4.66 -8.56 9.31
CA SER A 59 -5.28 -9.12 10.51
C SER A 59 -6.78 -8.82 10.66
N GLY A 60 -7.30 -7.84 9.91
CA GLY A 60 -8.67 -7.34 10.06
C GLY A 60 -8.86 -6.28 11.16
N ASP A 61 -7.82 -5.92 11.91
CA ASP A 61 -7.84 -4.89 12.96
C ASP A 61 -7.93 -3.45 12.38
N LEU A 62 -7.70 -3.29 11.07
CA LEU A 62 -7.91 -2.04 10.35
C LEU A 62 -8.87 -2.26 9.17
N ASP A 63 -9.76 -1.31 8.94
CA ASP A 63 -10.79 -1.38 7.89
C ASP A 63 -10.59 -0.38 6.75
N SER A 64 -9.62 0.53 6.87
CA SER A 64 -9.32 1.60 5.90
C SER A 64 -7.83 1.76 5.66
N GLY A 65 -7.44 2.14 4.43
CA GLY A 65 -6.07 2.55 4.13
C GLY A 65 -5.66 3.90 4.73
N ILE A 66 -4.46 4.36 4.36
CA ILE A 66 -3.94 5.70 4.71
C ILE A 66 -3.82 6.52 3.43
N VAL A 67 -4.44 7.70 3.41
CA VAL A 67 -4.22 8.68 2.34
C VAL A 67 -2.98 9.49 2.64
N VAL A 68 -2.05 9.53 1.68
CA VAL A 68 -0.86 10.40 1.78
C VAL A 68 -1.18 11.75 1.18
N ALA A 69 -0.87 12.81 1.91
CA ALA A 69 -0.87 14.18 1.41
C ALA A 69 0.57 14.68 1.34
N GLU A 70 0.94 15.29 0.21
CA GLU A 70 2.27 15.86 0.00
C GLU A 70 2.13 17.33 -0.36
N THR A 71 2.96 18.17 0.24
CA THR A 71 2.86 19.64 0.14
C THR A 71 4.14 20.28 -0.38
N HIS A 72 5.22 19.52 -0.52
CA HIS A 72 6.54 19.99 -0.92
C HIS A 72 7.01 19.31 -2.21
N ASP A 73 7.12 17.98 -2.20
CA ASP A 73 7.70 17.21 -3.30
C ASP A 73 6.66 16.30 -3.97
N LYS A 74 6.01 16.85 -5.01
CA LYS A 74 5.00 16.15 -5.82
C LYS A 74 5.50 14.85 -6.46
N ASP A 75 6.81 14.68 -6.67
CA ASP A 75 7.36 13.48 -7.30
C ASP A 75 7.27 12.28 -6.35
N VAL A 76 7.21 12.51 -5.03
CA VAL A 76 6.93 11.48 -4.01
C VAL A 76 5.59 10.78 -4.24
N VAL A 77 4.62 11.43 -4.89
CA VAL A 77 3.29 10.89 -5.23
C VAL A 77 3.27 10.35 -6.66
N ASN A 78 3.88 11.07 -7.61
CA ASN A 78 3.81 10.71 -9.04
C ASN A 78 4.74 9.55 -9.41
N ASP A 79 5.87 9.43 -8.73
CA ASP A 79 6.90 8.40 -8.99
C ASP A 79 6.89 7.29 -7.92
N ALA A 80 5.82 7.23 -7.11
CA ALA A 80 5.59 6.23 -6.06
C ALA A 80 5.30 4.83 -6.60
#